data_AF-A0A2H5PZR4-F1
#
_entry.id   AF-A0A2H5PZR4-F1
#
_cell.length_a   1.000
_cell.length_b   1.000
_cell.length_c   1.000
_cell.angle_alpha   90.00
_cell.angle_beta   90.00
_cell.angle_gamma   90.00
#
_symmetry.space_group_name_H-M   'P 1'
#
loop_
_entity.id
_entity.type
_entity.pdbx_description
1 polymer ?
#
loop_
_entity_poly.entity_id
_entity_poly.type
_entity_poly.pdbx_seq_one_letter_code
_entity_poly.pdbx_strand_id
1 'polypeptide(L)'
;MGRRQTDSELSRLAVLIIFVLGCISFFMFYFCFSVGYKPSTSHVSLDSTLSFSGGGQEEEEEEERCCRGIEHLELWGDAVKWGANFKVNSSKECCMACKDTCEAEDRPCSCDSWVFCGDKQACGSRFGECWLKKQKDALEPNPRDARDQVMWTSGLIFGKGEGIVRLETEYGTLHVKLLPDSAPLSVAYMLELLASRHCVGCQFHRAESRGTHWDTEGNHIENAPGGYGPPFALIQGSLETHSITFKEIPLEVCSTIRRGSVAWVGSGPEFFISLANHNEWKKVYTVFGIVLPEDMAIAERIARLPTKQEVWSNVNVSVLEKPIPLRFRRISTSQATL
;
A
#
# COMPACT_ATOMS: atom_id res chain seq x y z
N MET A 1 29.27 5.45 -68.95
CA MET A 1 28.63 6.40 -68.02
C MET A 1 28.51 5.73 -66.66
N GLY A 2 29.41 6.07 -65.72
CA GLY A 2 29.42 5.52 -64.36
C GLY A 2 28.33 6.15 -63.51
N ARG A 3 27.56 5.32 -62.78
CA ARG A 3 26.50 5.75 -61.87
C ARG A 3 26.93 5.46 -60.43
N ARG A 4 26.90 6.52 -59.62
CA ARG A 4 27.41 6.71 -58.26
C ARG A 4 27.08 5.59 -57.26
N GLN A 5 28.10 5.12 -56.53
CA GLN A 5 28.00 4.31 -55.30
C GLN A 5 28.16 5.15 -54.00
N THR A 6 28.18 6.47 -54.09
CA THR A 6 28.54 7.37 -52.97
C THR A 6 27.44 7.64 -51.93
N ASP A 7 26.17 7.37 -52.25
CA ASP A 7 25.05 7.78 -51.36
C ASP A 7 24.77 6.80 -50.21
N SER A 8 25.20 5.53 -50.32
CA SER A 8 24.99 4.49 -49.30
C SER A 8 25.91 4.63 -48.08
N GLU A 9 27.18 5.02 -48.30
CA GLU A 9 28.18 5.17 -47.24
C GLU A 9 27.96 6.44 -46.41
N LEU A 10 27.53 7.54 -47.05
CA LEU A 10 27.21 8.80 -46.37
C LEU A 10 26.00 8.67 -45.44
N SER A 11 25.00 7.86 -45.83
CA SER A 11 23.81 7.60 -45.00
C SER A 11 24.15 6.76 -43.76
N ARG A 12 25.01 5.74 -43.89
CA ARG A 12 25.49 4.95 -42.74
C ARG A 12 26.36 5.77 -41.80
N LEU A 13 27.24 6.62 -42.33
CA LEU A 13 28.09 7.49 -41.51
C LEU A 13 27.26 8.51 -40.73
N ALA A 14 26.23 9.08 -41.34
CA ALA A 14 25.32 10.03 -40.68
C ALA A 14 24.54 9.39 -39.53
N VAL A 15 24.05 8.15 -39.69
CA VAL A 15 23.35 7.41 -38.62
C VAL A 15 24.28 7.09 -37.45
N LEU A 16 25.53 6.70 -37.73
CA LEU A 16 26.55 6.47 -36.69
C LEU A 16 26.89 7.74 -35.91
N ILE A 17 27.02 8.88 -36.59
CA ILE A 17 27.29 10.17 -35.94
C ILE A 17 26.13 10.59 -35.03
N ILE A 18 24.88 10.42 -35.46
CA ILE A 18 23.70 10.72 -34.63
C ILE A 18 23.64 9.83 -33.40
N PHE A 19 23.96 8.54 -33.54
CA PHE A 19 23.97 7.60 -32.41
C PHE A 19 25.05 7.96 -31.39
N VAL A 20 26.26 8.31 -31.84
CA VAL A 20 27.36 8.73 -30.96
C VAL A 20 27.03 10.04 -30.23
N LEU A 21 26.42 11.02 -30.91
CA LEU A 21 26.00 12.28 -30.28
C LEU A 21 24.89 12.06 -29.23
N GLY A 22 23.96 11.13 -29.47
CA GLY A 22 22.95 10.73 -28.50
C GLY A 22 23.55 10.09 -27.25
N CYS A 23 24.51 9.18 -27.41
CA CYS A 23 25.21 8.54 -26.29
C CYS A 23 26.00 9.55 -25.43
N ILE A 24 26.67 10.53 -26.06
CA ILE A 24 27.43 11.56 -25.33
C ILE A 24 26.48 12.47 -24.53
N SER A 25 25.33 12.84 -25.09
CA SER A 25 24.31 13.63 -24.37
C SER A 25 23.75 12.88 -23.17
N PHE A 26 23.55 11.56 -23.29
CA PHE A 26 23.06 10.71 -22.20
C PHE A 26 24.09 10.57 -21.06
N PHE A 27 25.37 10.41 -21.41
CA PHE A 27 26.47 10.35 -20.42
C PHE A 27 26.66 11.67 -19.66
N MET A 28 26.55 12.81 -20.33
CA MET A 28 26.66 14.13 -19.67
C MET A 28 25.49 14.40 -18.72
N PHE A 29 24.28 13.95 -19.06
CA PHE A 29 23.11 14.09 -18.19
C PHE A 29 23.27 13.26 -16.90
N TYR A 30 23.80 12.03 -17.01
CA TYR A 30 24.05 11.14 -15.87
C TYR A 30 25.16 11.67 -14.94
N PHE A 31 26.20 12.29 -15.52
CA PHE A 31 27.29 12.88 -14.74
C PHE A 31 26.86 14.17 -14.00
N CYS A 32 26.00 14.99 -14.59
CA CYS A 32 25.47 16.19 -13.93
C CYS A 32 24.53 15.87 -12.75
N PHE A 33 23.76 14.77 -12.83
CA PHE A 33 22.90 14.33 -11.72
C PHE A 33 23.67 13.67 -10.57
N SER A 34 24.79 13.01 -10.85
CA SER A 34 25.58 12.32 -9.82
C SER A 34 26.51 13.24 -9.02
N VAL A 35 26.82 14.44 -9.52
CA VAL A 35 27.66 15.43 -8.82
C VAL A 35 26.85 16.44 -7.98
N GLY A 36 25.53 16.52 -8.19
CA GLY A 36 24.65 17.52 -7.55
C GLY A 36 24.02 17.16 -6.20
N TYR A 37 24.15 15.92 -5.73
CA TYR A 37 23.55 15.48 -4.46
C TYR A 37 24.61 15.03 -3.46
N LYS A 38 25.13 15.99 -2.67
CA LYS A 38 25.71 15.73 -1.35
C LYS A 38 24.72 16.22 -0.30
N PRO A 39 24.15 15.36 0.57
CA PRO A 39 23.36 15.83 1.69
C PRO A 39 24.30 16.45 2.74
N SER A 40 24.03 17.70 3.11
CA SER A 40 24.70 18.40 4.21
C SER A 40 24.21 17.83 5.55
N THR A 41 25.11 17.23 6.32
CA THR A 41 24.87 16.81 7.70
C THR A 41 24.77 18.03 8.61
N SER A 42 23.59 18.27 9.17
CA SER A 42 23.36 19.32 10.18
C SER A 42 23.13 18.66 11.53
N HIS A 43 24.09 18.83 12.44
CA HIS A 43 23.97 18.43 13.84
C HIS A 43 22.94 19.33 14.54
N VAL A 44 21.92 18.73 15.16
CA VAL A 44 21.05 19.41 16.12
C VAL A 44 20.99 18.57 17.39
N SER A 45 21.50 19.16 18.46
CA SER A 45 21.51 18.65 19.82
C SER A 45 20.08 18.61 20.38
N LEU A 46 19.69 17.50 21.01
CA LEU A 46 18.44 17.42 21.78
C LEU A 46 18.76 17.00 23.22
N ASP A 47 18.26 17.78 24.16
CA ASP A 47 18.28 17.49 25.59
C ASP A 47 17.06 16.61 25.97
N SER A 48 17.27 15.75 26.96
CA SER A 48 16.56 14.48 27.20
C SER A 48 15.39 14.56 28.19
N THR A 49 14.73 13.39 28.35
CA THR A 49 14.04 12.79 29.52
C THR A 49 12.51 12.67 29.35
N LEU A 50 11.83 11.51 29.48
CA LEU A 50 11.95 10.27 30.30
C LEU A 50 11.22 9.11 29.56
N SER A 51 11.80 7.93 29.28
CA SER A 51 12.10 6.73 30.10
C SER A 51 10.99 5.65 30.19
N PHE A 52 11.19 4.52 29.50
CA PHE A 52 10.94 3.17 30.05
C PHE A 52 11.93 2.18 29.43
N SER A 53 12.52 1.31 30.26
CA SER A 53 13.68 0.48 29.93
C SER A 53 13.30 -1.01 29.88
N GLY A 54 13.74 -1.70 28.83
CA GLY A 54 13.72 -3.16 28.67
C GLY A 54 14.43 -3.52 27.37
N GLY A 55 15.64 -4.06 27.47
CA GLY A 55 16.64 -4.05 26.40
C GLY A 55 16.58 -5.19 25.38
N GLY A 56 16.92 -4.81 24.14
CA GLY A 56 17.21 -5.64 22.97
C GLY A 56 17.37 -4.69 21.78
N GLN A 57 18.61 -4.41 21.36
CA GLN A 57 18.89 -3.49 20.25
C GLN A 57 18.51 -4.13 18.92
N GLU A 58 17.28 -3.90 18.49
CA GLU A 58 16.94 -3.78 17.08
C GLU A 58 16.41 -2.34 16.90
N GLU A 59 16.85 -1.67 15.84
CA GLU A 59 16.34 -0.35 15.46
C GLU A 59 14.85 -0.53 15.10
N GLU A 60 13.97 -0.43 16.09
CA GLU A 60 12.56 -0.16 15.88
C GLU A 60 12.49 1.22 15.21
N GLU A 61 12.49 1.25 13.87
CA GLU A 61 11.98 2.39 13.12
C GLU A 61 10.60 2.68 13.71
N GLU A 62 10.48 3.77 14.49
CA GLU A 62 9.18 4.30 14.91
C GLU A 62 8.26 4.24 13.69
N GLU A 63 7.19 3.45 13.76
CA GLU A 63 6.21 3.38 12.68
C GLU A 63 5.73 4.81 12.41
N GLU A 64 6.27 5.43 11.37
CA GLU A 64 5.92 6.78 11.00
C GLU A 64 4.40 6.81 10.85
N ARG A 65 3.69 7.62 11.66
CA ARG A 65 2.24 7.72 11.58
C ARG A 65 1.85 8.28 10.22
N CYS A 66 1.54 7.37 9.30
CA CYS A 66 1.09 7.72 7.98
C CYS A 66 -0.28 8.37 8.04
N CYS A 67 -0.44 9.33 7.15
CA CYS A 67 -1.67 10.07 6.99
C CYS A 67 -1.72 10.65 5.58
N ARG A 68 -2.32 9.88 4.67
CA ARG A 68 -2.50 10.18 3.24
C ARG A 68 -3.97 10.30 2.90
N GLY A 69 -4.27 11.02 1.82
CA GLY A 69 -5.61 11.16 1.27
C GLY A 69 -5.57 11.16 -0.26
N ILE A 70 -6.75 11.13 -0.87
CA ILE A 70 -6.95 11.17 -2.32
C ILE A 70 -7.24 12.61 -2.70
N GLU A 71 -6.44 13.16 -3.61
CA GLU A 71 -6.68 14.47 -4.21
C GLU A 71 -7.92 14.43 -5.11
N HIS A 72 -8.57 15.57 -5.28
CA HIS A 72 -9.75 15.71 -6.14
C HIS A 72 -10.93 14.82 -5.74
N LEU A 73 -11.10 14.60 -4.44
CA LEU A 73 -12.17 13.81 -3.84
C LEU A 73 -12.86 14.62 -2.74
N GLU A 74 -14.19 14.72 -2.79
CA GLU A 74 -15.01 15.25 -1.69
C GLU A 74 -15.84 14.13 -1.07
N LEU A 75 -15.52 13.78 0.19
CA LEU A 75 -16.35 12.88 1.00
C LEU A 75 -17.39 13.68 1.79
N TRP A 76 -18.67 13.37 1.58
CA TRP A 76 -19.75 13.86 2.44
C TRP A 76 -19.74 13.15 3.79
N GLY A 77 -20.31 13.80 4.80
CA GLY A 77 -20.47 13.22 6.13
C GLY A 77 -20.88 14.30 7.13
N ASP A 78 -21.38 13.85 8.27
CA ASP A 78 -21.79 14.74 9.36
C ASP A 78 -20.56 15.41 9.94
N ALA A 79 -20.61 16.74 10.10
CA ALA A 79 -19.46 17.51 10.58
C ALA A 79 -19.23 17.27 12.08
N VAL A 80 -18.07 16.68 12.39
CA VAL A 80 -17.56 16.50 13.75
C VAL A 80 -16.79 17.76 14.18
N LYS A 81 -16.01 18.32 13.25
CA LYS A 81 -15.33 19.61 13.41
C LYS A 81 -15.48 20.43 12.13
N TRP A 82 -16.01 21.64 12.28
CA TRP A 82 -16.30 22.54 11.17
C TRP A 82 -15.02 23.19 10.64
N GLY A 83 -14.71 23.00 9.36
CA GLY A 83 -13.48 23.53 8.75
C GLY A 83 -13.41 25.05 8.69
N ALA A 84 -14.56 25.74 8.69
CA ALA A 84 -14.61 27.20 8.81
C ALA A 84 -13.89 27.72 10.07
N ASN A 85 -13.89 26.93 11.15
CA ASN A 85 -13.26 27.25 12.44
C ASN A 85 -12.01 26.41 12.72
N PHE A 86 -11.62 25.54 11.78
CA PHE A 86 -10.47 24.65 11.94
C PHE A 86 -9.64 24.64 10.67
N LYS A 87 -8.53 25.37 10.72
CA LYS A 87 -7.57 25.46 9.63
C LYS A 87 -6.23 24.85 10.02
N VAL A 88 -5.63 24.14 9.08
CA VAL A 88 -4.34 23.47 9.20
C VAL A 88 -3.51 23.72 7.94
N ASN A 89 -2.22 23.39 7.97
CA ASN A 89 -1.30 23.74 6.88
C ASN A 89 -1.16 22.64 5.82
N SER A 90 -1.63 21.42 6.10
CA SER A 90 -1.50 20.29 5.18
C SER A 90 -2.60 19.25 5.34
N SER A 91 -2.77 18.44 4.30
CA SER A 91 -3.65 17.26 4.34
C SER A 91 -3.20 16.24 5.39
N LYS A 92 -1.87 16.08 5.59
CA LYS A 92 -1.31 15.23 6.65
C LYS A 92 -1.76 15.71 8.03
N GLU A 93 -1.69 17.01 8.32
CA GLU A 93 -2.18 17.57 9.59
C GLU A 93 -3.70 17.37 9.76
N CYS A 94 -4.49 17.53 8.69
CA CYS A 94 -5.93 17.30 8.74
C CYS A 94 -6.28 15.82 9.03
N CYS A 95 -5.59 14.90 8.36
CA CYS A 95 -5.71 13.47 8.59
C CYS A 95 -5.34 13.10 10.02
N MET A 96 -4.20 13.59 10.52
CA MET A 96 -3.74 13.35 11.88
C MET A 96 -4.76 13.84 12.89
N ALA A 97 -5.34 15.03 12.68
CA ALA A 97 -6.38 15.55 13.55
C ALA A 97 -7.65 14.68 13.58
N CYS A 98 -7.98 13.95 12.51
CA CYS A 98 -9.05 12.95 12.53
C CYS A 98 -8.62 11.69 13.28
N LYS A 99 -7.41 11.19 12.99
CA LYS A 99 -6.80 9.99 13.58
C LYS A 99 -6.65 10.09 15.09
N ASP A 100 -6.24 11.25 15.60
CA ASP A 100 -6.08 11.50 17.04
C ASP A 100 -7.42 11.38 17.80
N THR A 101 -8.56 11.48 17.10
CA THR A 101 -9.88 11.26 17.72
C THR A 101 -10.23 9.79 17.95
N CYS A 102 -9.41 8.87 17.43
CA CYS A 102 -9.58 7.42 17.50
C CYS A 102 -8.72 6.72 18.55
N GLU A 103 -7.84 7.44 19.25
CA GLU A 103 -6.81 6.85 20.12
C GLU A 103 -7.28 6.54 21.54
N ALA A 104 -8.50 6.91 21.89
CA ALA A 104 -9.05 6.65 23.21
C ALA A 104 -9.64 5.22 23.26
N GLU A 105 -9.11 4.38 24.16
CA GLU A 105 -9.38 2.93 24.20
C GLU A 105 -10.85 2.53 24.34
N ASP A 106 -11.68 3.39 24.95
CA ASP A 106 -13.07 3.07 25.32
C ASP A 106 -14.14 3.78 24.48
N ARG A 107 -13.79 4.44 23.38
CA ARG A 107 -14.78 5.12 22.53
C ARG A 107 -14.57 4.89 21.03
N PRO A 108 -15.67 4.72 20.26
CA PRO A 108 -15.60 4.71 18.81
C PRO A 108 -14.95 5.99 18.28
N CYS A 109 -14.27 5.88 17.14
CA CYS A 109 -13.76 7.02 16.39
C CYS A 109 -14.85 8.06 16.17
N SER A 110 -14.68 9.25 16.76
CA SER A 110 -15.62 10.35 16.50
C SER A 110 -15.50 10.89 15.08
N CYS A 111 -14.31 10.80 14.47
CA CYS A 111 -14.05 11.11 13.07
C CYS A 111 -13.55 9.85 12.35
N ASP A 112 -14.12 9.53 11.20
CA ASP A 112 -13.69 8.42 10.32
C ASP A 112 -13.44 8.88 8.87
N SER A 113 -13.56 10.18 8.62
CA SER A 113 -13.36 10.80 7.33
C SER A 113 -12.99 12.27 7.49
N TRP A 114 -12.17 12.78 6.58
CA TRP A 114 -11.73 14.16 6.62
C TRP A 114 -11.64 14.75 5.21
N VAL A 115 -11.76 16.07 5.12
CA VAL A 115 -11.67 16.82 3.86
C VAL A 115 -10.81 18.08 4.10
N PHE A 116 -9.80 18.29 3.27
CA PHE A 116 -8.85 19.39 3.38
C PHE A 116 -8.74 20.19 2.08
N CYS A 117 -8.65 21.53 2.19
CA CYS A 117 -8.43 22.41 1.05
C CYS A 117 -6.98 22.93 1.01
N GLY A 118 -6.15 22.30 0.19
CA GLY A 118 -4.71 22.59 0.11
C GLY A 118 -4.26 23.51 -1.02
N ASP A 119 -5.08 23.73 -2.04
CA ASP A 119 -4.71 24.59 -3.18
C ASP A 119 -5.20 26.02 -2.97
N LYS A 120 -4.28 26.98 -2.84
CA LYS A 120 -4.65 28.37 -2.56
C LYS A 120 -5.52 29.02 -3.64
N GLN A 121 -5.32 28.66 -4.90
CA GLN A 121 -6.07 29.21 -6.02
C GLN A 121 -7.47 28.60 -6.12
N ALA A 122 -7.56 27.27 -6.07
CA ALA A 122 -8.83 26.56 -6.17
C ALA A 122 -9.71 26.78 -4.92
N CYS A 123 -9.11 26.84 -3.73
CA CYS A 123 -9.83 26.94 -2.46
C CYS A 123 -10.30 28.36 -2.12
N GLY A 124 -9.63 29.41 -2.61
CA GLY A 124 -9.95 30.80 -2.26
C GLY A 124 -10.03 31.03 -0.74
N SER A 125 -11.19 31.47 -0.25
CA SER A 125 -11.41 31.71 1.19
C SER A 125 -11.36 30.43 2.06
N ARG A 126 -11.54 29.26 1.44
CA ARG A 126 -11.53 27.95 2.10
C ARG A 126 -10.13 27.35 2.22
N PHE A 127 -9.10 28.04 1.75
CA PHE A 127 -7.72 27.58 1.88
C PHE A 127 -7.39 27.28 3.36
N GLY A 128 -6.80 26.11 3.57
CA GLY A 128 -6.44 25.57 4.87
C GLY A 128 -7.60 24.94 5.66
N GLU A 129 -8.86 25.05 5.22
CA GLU A 129 -9.98 24.44 5.94
C GLU A 129 -9.81 22.91 6.04
N CYS A 130 -9.93 22.40 7.26
CA CYS A 130 -9.95 20.97 7.57
C CYS A 130 -11.29 20.59 8.18
N TRP A 131 -12.05 19.79 7.48
CA TRP A 131 -13.36 19.30 7.90
C TRP A 131 -13.21 17.88 8.42
N LEU A 132 -13.44 17.69 9.72
CA LEU A 132 -13.51 16.36 10.31
C LEU A 132 -14.95 15.88 10.28
N LYS A 133 -15.18 14.66 9.81
CA LYS A 133 -16.50 14.15 9.50
C LYS A 133 -16.70 12.72 10.02
N LYS A 134 -17.97 12.34 10.13
CA LYS A 134 -18.41 10.97 10.39
C LYS A 134 -19.22 10.45 9.20
N GLN A 135 -18.85 9.28 8.68
CA GLN A 135 -19.59 8.54 7.68
C GLN A 135 -20.74 7.79 8.34
N LYS A 136 -21.82 7.58 7.57
CA LYS A 136 -22.90 6.67 7.99
C LYS A 136 -22.44 5.21 7.97
N ASP A 137 -21.66 4.84 6.96
CA ASP A 137 -20.97 3.56 6.83
C ASP A 137 -19.56 3.83 6.29
N ALA A 138 -18.53 3.55 7.09
CA ALA A 138 -17.15 3.80 6.72
C ALA A 138 -16.65 2.88 5.59
N LEU A 139 -17.29 1.72 5.38
CA LEU A 139 -17.02 0.82 4.25
C LEU A 139 -17.86 1.15 3.01
N GLU A 140 -18.72 2.16 3.09
CA GLU A 140 -19.50 2.73 1.98
C GLU A 140 -19.50 4.25 2.07
N PRO A 141 -18.30 4.87 1.97
CA PRO A 141 -18.19 6.32 2.08
C PRO A 141 -18.99 6.98 0.96
N ASN A 142 -19.56 8.15 1.24
CA ASN A 142 -20.42 8.86 0.29
C ASN A 142 -19.63 9.91 -0.50
N PRO A 143 -19.16 9.63 -1.72
CA PRO A 143 -18.52 10.64 -2.56
C PRO A 143 -19.57 11.65 -3.04
N ARG A 144 -19.36 12.94 -2.77
CA ARG A 144 -20.16 14.01 -3.39
C ARG A 144 -19.86 14.10 -4.88
N ASP A 145 -18.57 14.25 -5.14
CA ASP A 145 -17.97 14.56 -6.41
C ASP A 145 -16.54 14.02 -6.37
N ALA A 146 -16.12 13.40 -7.46
CA ALA A 146 -14.76 12.89 -7.66
C ALA A 146 -14.36 13.18 -9.12
N ARG A 147 -13.70 14.32 -9.36
CA ARG A 147 -13.27 14.82 -10.67
C ARG A 147 -12.16 15.86 -10.48
N ASP A 148 -11.38 16.14 -11.52
CA ASP A 148 -10.28 17.15 -11.52
C ASP A 148 -10.70 18.57 -11.08
N GLN A 149 -12.00 18.88 -11.11
CA GLN A 149 -12.56 20.17 -10.66
C GLN A 149 -12.81 20.23 -9.15
N VAL A 150 -12.68 19.11 -8.43
CA VAL A 150 -12.84 19.05 -6.98
C VAL A 150 -11.58 19.59 -6.32
N MET A 151 -11.70 20.67 -5.56
CA MET A 151 -10.58 21.33 -4.88
C MET A 151 -10.13 20.63 -3.59
N TRP A 152 -10.85 19.59 -3.18
CA TRP A 152 -10.68 18.92 -1.90
C TRP A 152 -9.76 17.70 -2.02
N THR A 153 -8.95 17.51 -0.99
CA THR A 153 -8.31 16.23 -0.68
C THR A 153 -9.10 15.57 0.43
N SER A 154 -9.48 14.30 0.29
CA SER A 154 -10.20 13.57 1.33
C SER A 154 -9.53 12.26 1.70
N GLY A 155 -9.78 11.78 2.91
CA GLY A 155 -9.32 10.47 3.35
C GLY A 155 -10.26 9.84 4.36
N LEU A 156 -10.05 8.56 4.63
CA LEU A 156 -10.76 7.79 5.64
C LEU A 156 -9.82 7.45 6.79
N ILE A 157 -10.39 7.26 7.97
CA ILE A 157 -9.73 6.71 9.16
C ILE A 157 -10.60 5.55 9.66
N PHE A 158 -9.99 4.39 9.87
CA PHE A 158 -10.67 3.26 10.49
C PHE A 158 -10.16 3.05 11.91
N GLY A 159 -11.08 3.09 12.87
CA GLY A 159 -10.79 2.83 14.27
C GLY A 159 -10.44 1.39 14.59
N LYS A 160 -10.29 1.12 15.88
CA LYS A 160 -10.20 -0.24 16.39
C LYS A 160 -11.50 -0.99 16.07
N GLY A 161 -11.40 -2.16 15.45
CA GLY A 161 -12.56 -2.97 15.06
C GLY A 161 -13.30 -2.48 13.80
N GLU A 162 -12.95 -1.33 13.23
CA GLU A 162 -13.53 -0.81 11.99
C GLU A 162 -12.66 -1.13 10.78
N GLY A 163 -13.23 -1.04 9.57
CA GLY A 163 -12.46 -1.22 8.34
C GLY A 163 -12.07 -2.68 8.05
N ILE A 164 -12.73 -3.64 8.67
CA ILE A 164 -12.39 -5.06 8.56
C ILE A 164 -13.25 -5.74 7.50
N VAL A 165 -12.59 -6.44 6.58
CA VAL A 165 -13.19 -7.18 5.46
C VAL A 165 -12.85 -8.66 5.56
N ARG A 166 -13.64 -9.50 4.90
CA ARG A 166 -13.48 -10.97 4.90
C ARG A 166 -12.99 -11.47 3.55
N LEU A 167 -11.92 -12.24 3.57
CA LEU A 167 -11.51 -13.12 2.48
C LEU A 167 -11.91 -14.55 2.84
N GLU A 168 -13.06 -15.00 2.34
CA GLU A 168 -13.62 -16.33 2.64
C GLU A 168 -13.07 -17.36 1.66
N THR A 169 -12.55 -18.48 2.19
CA THR A 169 -12.06 -19.62 1.41
C THR A 169 -12.63 -20.92 1.96
N GLU A 170 -12.40 -22.04 1.26
CA GLU A 170 -12.76 -23.38 1.77
C GLU A 170 -11.93 -23.80 3.01
N TYR A 171 -10.82 -23.11 3.29
CA TYR A 171 -9.91 -23.42 4.41
C TYR A 171 -10.14 -22.55 5.67
N GLY A 172 -11.02 -21.55 5.56
CA GLY A 172 -11.29 -20.58 6.62
C GLY A 172 -11.54 -19.18 6.06
N THR A 173 -11.86 -18.24 6.95
CA THR A 173 -12.04 -16.83 6.62
C THR A 173 -10.88 -16.03 7.19
N LEU A 174 -10.24 -15.22 6.37
CA LEU A 174 -9.23 -14.26 6.82
C LEU A 174 -9.90 -12.89 6.98
N HIS A 175 -9.90 -12.35 8.19
CA HIS A 175 -10.29 -10.98 8.47
C HIS A 175 -9.09 -10.07 8.21
N VAL A 176 -9.28 -9.07 7.36
CA VAL A 176 -8.25 -8.11 6.97
C VAL A 176 -8.70 -6.72 7.40
N LYS A 177 -7.92 -6.08 8.27
CA LYS A 177 -8.08 -4.66 8.59
C LYS A 177 -7.46 -3.82 7.48
N LEU A 178 -8.24 -2.99 6.82
CA LEU A 178 -7.78 -2.07 5.79
C LEU A 178 -7.08 -0.83 6.39
N LEU A 179 -6.12 -0.26 5.65
CA LEU A 179 -5.28 0.87 6.11
C LEU A 179 -5.45 2.11 5.21
N PRO A 180 -6.59 2.83 5.30
CA PRO A 180 -6.87 3.96 4.40
C PRO A 180 -5.95 5.17 4.59
N ASP A 181 -5.37 5.34 5.77
CA ASP A 181 -4.41 6.41 6.09
C ASP A 181 -3.01 6.12 5.52
N SER A 182 -2.70 4.84 5.28
CA SER A 182 -1.45 4.38 4.68
C SER A 182 -1.53 4.21 3.16
N ALA A 183 -2.63 3.65 2.66
CA ALA A 183 -2.83 3.30 1.25
C ALA A 183 -4.26 3.67 0.76
N PRO A 184 -4.60 4.96 0.73
CA PRO A 184 -5.96 5.42 0.42
C PRO A 184 -6.49 4.97 -0.95
N LEU A 185 -5.67 4.96 -2.01
CA LEU A 185 -6.10 4.54 -3.34
C LEU A 185 -6.34 3.03 -3.39
N SER A 186 -5.46 2.25 -2.76
CA SER A 186 -5.61 0.81 -2.60
C SER A 186 -6.88 0.47 -1.84
N VAL A 187 -7.14 1.14 -0.71
CA VAL A 187 -8.36 0.93 0.07
C VAL A 187 -9.59 1.37 -0.72
N ALA A 188 -9.55 2.46 -1.47
CA ALA A 188 -10.66 2.86 -2.33
C ALA A 188 -11.03 1.76 -3.35
N TYR A 189 -10.04 1.12 -3.97
CA TYR A 189 -10.27 -0.04 -4.83
C TYR A 189 -10.92 -1.21 -4.07
N MET A 190 -10.46 -1.51 -2.85
CA MET A 190 -11.09 -2.54 -2.02
C MET A 190 -12.56 -2.20 -1.71
N LEU A 191 -12.90 -0.95 -1.44
CA LEU A 191 -14.28 -0.54 -1.19
C LEU A 191 -15.16 -0.68 -2.44
N GLU A 192 -14.62 -0.39 -3.63
CA GLU A 192 -15.30 -0.64 -4.91
C GLU A 192 -15.54 -2.15 -5.13
N LEU A 193 -14.53 -2.98 -4.82
CA LEU A 193 -14.64 -4.44 -4.89
C LEU A 193 -15.70 -4.99 -3.91
N LEU A 194 -15.83 -4.44 -2.69
CA LEU A 194 -16.90 -4.81 -1.77
C LEU A 194 -18.29 -4.50 -2.35
N ALA A 195 -18.42 -3.35 -3.02
CA ALA A 195 -19.70 -2.88 -3.57
C ALA A 195 -20.19 -3.75 -4.74
N SER A 196 -19.29 -4.35 -5.53
CA SER A 196 -19.67 -5.24 -6.64
C SER A 196 -20.26 -6.59 -6.21
N ARG A 197 -20.15 -6.94 -4.91
CA ARG A 197 -20.66 -8.17 -4.26
C ARG A 197 -20.14 -9.49 -4.81
N HIS A 198 -19.37 -9.48 -5.89
CA HIS A 198 -18.83 -10.67 -6.54
C HIS A 198 -17.43 -10.37 -7.03
N CYS A 199 -16.43 -11.03 -6.44
CA CYS A 199 -15.13 -11.11 -7.09
C CYS A 199 -15.06 -12.40 -7.93
N VAL A 200 -15.60 -12.33 -9.14
CA VAL A 200 -15.50 -13.44 -10.10
C VAL A 200 -14.07 -13.46 -10.66
N GLY A 201 -13.25 -14.39 -10.17
CA GLY A 201 -11.84 -14.55 -10.57
C GLY A 201 -10.86 -14.46 -9.41
N CYS A 202 -11.26 -13.91 -8.26
CA CYS A 202 -10.38 -13.83 -7.10
C CYS A 202 -9.99 -15.22 -6.60
N GLN A 203 -8.70 -15.44 -6.45
CA GLN A 203 -8.15 -16.71 -5.98
C GLN A 203 -6.73 -16.55 -5.43
N PHE A 204 -6.34 -17.45 -4.53
CA PHE A 204 -4.93 -17.71 -4.24
C PHE A 204 -4.41 -18.75 -5.22
N HIS A 205 -3.23 -18.49 -5.81
CA HIS A 205 -2.61 -19.38 -6.79
C HIS A 205 -1.16 -19.74 -6.44
N ARG A 206 -0.51 -19.01 -5.53
CA ARG A 206 0.85 -19.28 -5.05
C ARG A 206 0.88 -19.37 -3.54
N ALA A 207 1.64 -20.32 -3.03
CA ALA A 207 1.73 -20.63 -1.61
C ALA A 207 3.15 -21.09 -1.26
N GLU A 208 3.81 -20.33 -0.40
CA GLU A 208 5.16 -20.62 0.08
C GLU A 208 5.16 -20.58 1.60
N SER A 209 5.35 -21.74 2.23
CA SER A 209 5.47 -21.83 3.68
C SER A 209 6.74 -21.13 4.19
N ARG A 210 6.84 -20.89 5.50
CA ARG A 210 8.07 -20.40 6.14
C ARG A 210 9.29 -21.33 5.97
N GLY A 211 9.07 -22.62 5.70
CA GLY A 211 10.14 -23.60 5.61
C GLY A 211 11.07 -23.54 6.84
N THR A 212 12.37 -23.62 6.60
CA THR A 212 13.42 -23.43 7.62
C THR A 212 14.11 -22.08 7.53
N HIS A 213 13.50 -21.12 6.80
CA HIS A 213 14.10 -19.79 6.56
C HIS A 213 13.59 -18.75 7.55
N TRP A 214 12.46 -19.02 8.19
CA TRP A 214 11.75 -18.09 9.06
C TRP A 214 11.27 -18.81 10.33
N ASP A 215 11.36 -18.14 11.48
CA ASP A 215 10.94 -18.68 12.77
C ASP A 215 9.41 -18.64 12.97
N THR A 216 8.93 -18.91 14.19
CA THR A 216 7.50 -18.89 14.52
C THR A 216 6.92 -17.48 14.57
N GLU A 217 7.75 -16.49 14.88
CA GLU A 217 7.43 -15.07 14.98
C GLU A 217 7.48 -14.39 13.60
N GLY A 218 8.06 -15.06 12.61
CA GLY A 218 8.23 -14.58 11.24
C GLY A 218 9.56 -13.88 11.01
N ASN A 219 10.53 -13.95 11.92
CA ASN A 219 11.86 -13.37 11.70
C ASN A 219 12.72 -14.30 10.85
N HIS A 220 13.62 -13.71 10.08
CA HIS A 220 14.56 -14.45 9.24
C HIS A 220 15.55 -15.21 10.12
N ILE A 221 15.77 -16.49 9.82
CA ILE A 221 16.74 -17.32 10.52
C ILE A 221 18.12 -17.06 9.90
N GLU A 222 19.07 -16.66 10.74
CA GLU A 222 20.43 -16.36 10.32
C GLU A 222 21.05 -17.57 9.58
N ASN A 223 21.69 -17.31 8.45
CA ASN A 223 22.29 -18.33 7.57
C ASN A 223 21.30 -19.32 6.92
N ALA A 224 20.01 -18.96 6.80
CA ALA A 224 19.05 -19.74 6.01
C ALA A 224 19.61 -20.03 4.58
N PRO A 225 19.54 -21.29 4.10
CA PRO A 225 20.02 -21.65 2.77
C PRO A 225 19.33 -20.82 1.68
N GLY A 226 20.06 -20.20 0.75
CA GLY A 226 19.43 -19.38 -0.29
C GLY A 226 18.96 -18.00 0.18
N GLY A 227 19.27 -17.58 1.42
CA GLY A 227 18.99 -16.23 1.92
C GLY A 227 17.52 -16.03 2.27
N TYR A 228 16.89 -15.01 1.69
CA TYR A 228 15.50 -14.61 1.99
C TYR A 228 14.44 -15.36 1.18
N GLY A 229 14.86 -16.37 0.42
CA GLY A 229 13.97 -17.27 -0.30
C GLY A 229 14.46 -17.62 -1.70
N PRO A 230 13.73 -18.49 -2.42
CA PRO A 230 12.53 -19.20 -1.96
C PRO A 230 12.80 -20.24 -0.84
N PRO A 231 11.86 -20.44 0.10
CA PRO A 231 10.54 -19.84 0.13
C PRO A 231 10.51 -18.42 0.72
N PHE A 232 9.69 -17.56 0.12
CA PHE A 232 9.46 -16.18 0.57
C PHE A 232 8.36 -16.05 1.63
N ALA A 233 7.89 -17.15 2.23
CA ALA A 233 6.90 -17.14 3.31
C ALA A 233 5.65 -16.29 3.01
N LEU A 234 4.92 -16.59 1.93
CA LEU A 234 3.75 -15.82 1.51
C LEU A 234 2.66 -16.70 0.90
N ILE A 235 1.43 -16.20 0.89
CA ILE A 235 0.38 -16.66 -0.02
C ILE A 235 0.04 -15.51 -0.97
N GLN A 236 0.00 -15.80 -2.26
CA GLN A 236 -0.24 -14.80 -3.32
C GLN A 236 -1.48 -15.19 -4.13
N GLY A 237 -2.23 -14.16 -4.51
CA GLY A 237 -3.46 -14.28 -5.27
C GLY A 237 -3.74 -13.05 -6.12
N SER A 238 -4.91 -13.05 -6.75
CA SER A 238 -5.41 -11.95 -7.55
C SER A 238 -6.70 -11.39 -6.98
N LEU A 239 -6.84 -10.07 -6.98
CA LEU A 239 -8.11 -9.39 -6.69
C LEU A 239 -8.82 -8.89 -7.95
N GLU A 240 -8.38 -9.32 -9.13
CA GLU A 240 -9.02 -8.93 -10.38
C GLU A 240 -10.41 -9.55 -10.53
N THR A 241 -11.37 -8.73 -10.96
CA THR A 241 -12.71 -9.19 -11.28
C THR A 241 -13.13 -8.72 -12.66
N HIS A 242 -13.86 -9.57 -13.38
CA HIS A 242 -14.45 -9.24 -14.67
C HIS A 242 -15.41 -8.02 -14.63
N SER A 243 -15.91 -7.67 -13.43
CA SER A 243 -16.89 -6.60 -13.25
C SER A 243 -16.30 -5.21 -13.06
N ILE A 244 -15.01 -5.11 -12.68
CA ILE A 244 -14.32 -3.85 -12.40
C ILE A 244 -12.99 -3.88 -13.14
N THR A 245 -12.79 -2.95 -14.07
CA THR A 245 -11.49 -2.80 -14.74
C THR A 245 -10.47 -2.29 -13.74
N PHE A 246 -9.48 -3.12 -13.41
CA PHE A 246 -8.39 -2.72 -12.54
C PHE A 246 -7.54 -1.64 -13.22
N LYS A 247 -7.21 -0.59 -12.47
CA LYS A 247 -6.25 0.45 -12.87
C LYS A 247 -5.06 0.32 -11.96
N GLU A 248 -3.86 0.34 -12.56
CA GLU A 248 -2.62 0.31 -11.80
C GLU A 248 -2.62 1.39 -10.72
N ILE A 249 -2.34 0.98 -9.49
CA ILE A 249 -2.33 1.87 -8.33
C ILE A 249 -0.88 2.31 -8.11
N PRO A 250 -0.60 3.62 -8.01
CA PRO A 250 0.74 4.10 -7.73
C PRO A 250 1.20 3.61 -6.36
N LEU A 251 2.52 3.55 -6.17
CA LEU A 251 3.11 3.06 -4.92
C LEU A 251 2.74 3.97 -3.72
N GLU A 252 2.09 3.40 -2.71
CA GLU A 252 1.68 4.07 -1.47
C GLU A 252 2.52 3.55 -0.30
N VAL A 253 3.74 4.09 -0.19
CA VAL A 253 4.71 3.66 0.82
C VAL A 253 4.37 4.22 2.20
N CYS A 254 4.19 3.34 3.16
CA CYS A 254 4.03 3.72 4.56
C CYS A 254 4.78 2.77 5.49
N SER A 255 4.40 1.50 5.46
CA SER A 255 4.89 0.45 6.36
C SER A 255 5.81 -0.51 5.64
N THR A 256 6.78 -1.05 6.37
CA THR A 256 7.57 -2.21 5.95
C THR A 256 6.69 -3.47 6.04
N ILE A 257 6.99 -4.48 5.23
CA ILE A 257 6.25 -5.75 5.24
C ILE A 257 6.53 -6.50 6.54
N ARG A 258 5.47 -6.77 7.29
CA ARG A 258 5.46 -7.58 8.50
C ARG A 258 4.60 -8.82 8.30
N ARG A 259 4.75 -9.79 9.22
CA ARG A 259 3.86 -10.96 9.26
C ARG A 259 2.41 -10.50 9.36
N GLY A 260 1.57 -10.95 8.44
CA GLY A 260 0.16 -10.57 8.31
C GLY A 260 -0.10 -9.37 7.38
N SER A 261 0.93 -8.65 6.91
CA SER A 261 0.75 -7.58 5.93
C SER A 261 0.10 -8.12 4.64
N VAL A 262 -0.86 -7.36 4.13
CA VAL A 262 -1.50 -7.55 2.83
C VAL A 262 -1.04 -6.44 1.90
N ALA A 263 -0.38 -6.81 0.81
CA ALA A 263 0.28 -5.86 -0.07
C ALA A 263 0.15 -6.23 -1.54
N TRP A 264 0.23 -5.23 -2.41
CA TRP A 264 0.24 -5.44 -3.86
C TRP A 264 1.57 -6.04 -4.33
N VAL A 265 1.52 -6.90 -5.33
CA VAL A 265 2.66 -7.22 -6.18
C VAL A 265 2.73 -6.15 -7.27
N GLY A 266 3.76 -5.31 -7.25
CA GLY A 266 3.84 -4.16 -8.15
C GLY A 266 2.68 -3.19 -7.93
N SER A 267 1.99 -2.82 -9.01
CA SER A 267 0.86 -1.87 -8.99
C SER A 267 -0.52 -2.56 -8.85
N GLY A 268 -0.55 -3.85 -8.49
CA GLY A 268 -1.75 -4.71 -8.46
C GLY A 268 -2.20 -5.20 -9.85
N PRO A 269 -3.30 -5.98 -9.98
CA PRO A 269 -4.22 -6.46 -8.94
C PRO A 269 -3.74 -7.72 -8.21
N GLU A 270 -2.56 -8.22 -8.57
CA GLU A 270 -1.89 -9.29 -7.84
C GLU A 270 -1.50 -8.80 -6.45
N PHE A 271 -1.76 -9.60 -5.43
CA PHE A 271 -1.49 -9.27 -4.03
C PHE A 271 -0.92 -10.47 -3.29
N PHE A 272 -0.28 -10.22 -2.16
CA PHE A 272 0.16 -11.27 -1.25
C PHE A 272 -0.21 -10.95 0.20
N ILE A 273 -0.31 -12.01 0.99
CA ILE A 273 -0.34 -11.98 2.45
C ILE A 273 0.99 -12.57 2.92
N SER A 274 1.75 -11.78 3.67
CA SER A 274 3.03 -12.23 4.19
C SER A 274 2.86 -13.07 5.46
N LEU A 275 3.63 -14.15 5.55
CA LEU A 275 3.70 -15.04 6.72
C LEU A 275 4.93 -14.77 7.58
N ALA A 276 5.74 -13.77 7.21
CA ALA A 276 7.02 -13.41 7.82
C ALA A 276 7.30 -11.89 7.75
N ASN A 277 8.37 -11.44 8.40
CA ASN A 277 8.82 -10.05 8.44
C ASN A 277 9.88 -9.83 7.35
N HIS A 278 9.58 -9.02 6.33
CA HIS A 278 10.51 -8.77 5.22
C HIS A 278 11.14 -7.38 5.29
N ASN A 279 12.14 -7.23 6.16
CA ASN A 279 12.91 -5.99 6.30
C ASN A 279 13.72 -5.67 5.03
N GLU A 280 14.17 -6.70 4.32
CA GLU A 280 14.98 -6.61 3.10
C GLU A 280 14.22 -6.02 1.91
N TRP A 281 12.89 -6.14 1.91
CA TRP A 281 12.04 -5.53 0.89
C TRP A 281 11.87 -4.03 1.08
N LYS A 282 12.29 -3.49 2.23
CA LYS A 282 12.22 -2.05 2.54
C LYS A 282 10.80 -1.52 2.26
N LYS A 283 10.75 -0.36 1.62
CA LYS A 283 9.56 0.47 1.38
C LYS A 283 9.15 0.43 -0.10
N VAL A 284 9.19 -0.74 -0.74
CA VAL A 284 8.91 -0.92 -2.19
C VAL A 284 7.54 -1.50 -2.50
N TYR A 285 6.77 -1.87 -1.48
CA TYR A 285 5.43 -2.43 -1.62
C TYR A 285 4.38 -1.53 -0.95
N THR A 286 3.20 -1.44 -1.57
CA THR A 286 2.02 -0.81 -0.95
C THR A 286 1.36 -1.81 -0.01
N VAL A 287 1.43 -1.55 1.30
CA VAL A 287 0.68 -2.32 2.31
C VAL A 287 -0.67 -1.65 2.53
N PHE A 288 -1.74 -2.33 2.14
CA PHE A 288 -3.11 -1.79 2.20
C PHE A 288 -4.00 -2.46 3.25
N GLY A 289 -3.52 -3.54 3.86
CA GLY A 289 -4.24 -4.22 4.93
C GLY A 289 -3.35 -5.09 5.80
N ILE A 290 -3.92 -5.58 6.90
CA ILE A 290 -3.28 -6.50 7.84
C ILE A 290 -4.28 -7.60 8.19
N VAL A 291 -3.89 -8.86 8.05
CA VAL A 291 -4.65 -10.01 8.54
C VAL A 291 -4.67 -9.99 10.07
N LEU A 292 -5.83 -10.18 10.67
CA LEU A 292 -5.96 -10.21 12.12
C LEU A 292 -5.15 -11.40 12.70
N PRO A 293 -4.47 -11.22 13.85
CA PRO A 293 -3.58 -12.25 14.42
C PRO A 293 -4.22 -13.63 14.59
N GLU A 294 -5.50 -13.68 14.99
CA GLU A 294 -6.29 -14.89 15.18
C GLU A 294 -6.46 -15.73 13.91
N ASP A 295 -6.42 -15.09 12.74
CA ASP A 295 -6.64 -15.75 11.45
C ASP A 295 -5.34 -16.18 10.76
N MET A 296 -4.18 -15.81 11.30
CA MET A 296 -2.89 -16.16 10.70
C MET A 296 -2.67 -17.67 10.59
N ALA A 297 -3.25 -18.46 11.49
CA ALA A 297 -3.21 -19.92 11.41
C ALA A 297 -3.90 -20.47 10.14
N ILE A 298 -4.88 -19.76 9.59
CA ILE A 298 -5.55 -20.11 8.33
C ILE A 298 -4.61 -19.84 7.16
N ALA A 299 -3.96 -18.68 7.12
CA ALA A 299 -2.99 -18.34 6.08
C ALA A 299 -1.81 -19.34 6.07
N GLU A 300 -1.31 -19.72 7.24
CA GLU A 300 -0.27 -20.75 7.37
C GLU A 300 -0.72 -22.13 6.92
N ARG A 301 -1.99 -22.49 7.15
CA ARG A 301 -2.56 -23.74 6.64
C ARG A 301 -2.61 -23.75 5.12
N ILE A 302 -3.05 -22.65 4.50
CA ILE A 302 -3.07 -22.49 3.04
C ILE A 302 -1.65 -22.63 2.46
N ALA A 303 -0.66 -22.05 3.12
CA ALA A 303 0.75 -22.09 2.69
C ALA A 303 1.38 -23.50 2.66
N ARG A 304 0.74 -24.50 3.29
CA ARG A 304 1.19 -25.90 3.35
C ARG A 304 0.42 -26.83 2.41
N LEU A 305 -0.50 -26.30 1.61
CA LEU A 305 -1.24 -27.09 0.64
C LEU A 305 -0.30 -27.60 -0.48
N PRO A 306 -0.70 -28.65 -1.22
CA PRO A 306 0.11 -29.17 -2.32
C PRO A 306 0.43 -28.12 -3.38
N THR A 307 1.72 -28.04 -3.75
CA THR A 307 2.24 -27.11 -4.76
C THR A 307 3.11 -27.81 -5.79
N LYS A 308 3.11 -27.29 -7.01
CA LYS A 308 4.07 -27.60 -8.06
C LYS A 308 5.12 -26.49 -8.16
N GLN A 309 6.34 -26.84 -8.57
CA GLN A 309 7.40 -25.88 -8.83
C GLN A 309 7.23 -25.26 -10.21
N GLU A 310 7.35 -23.94 -10.30
CA GLU A 310 7.42 -23.19 -11.56
C GLU A 310 8.57 -22.17 -11.51
N VAL A 311 9.01 -21.67 -12.67
CA VAL A 311 10.07 -20.66 -12.74
C VAL A 311 9.48 -19.35 -13.27
N TRP A 312 9.44 -18.32 -12.43
CA TRP A 312 8.98 -16.99 -12.81
C TRP A 312 10.15 -16.02 -12.75
N SER A 313 10.49 -15.38 -13.88
CA SER A 313 11.61 -14.42 -13.96
C SER A 313 12.93 -14.96 -13.38
N ASN A 314 13.25 -16.23 -13.66
CA ASN A 314 14.43 -16.96 -13.15
C ASN A 314 14.41 -17.27 -11.64
N VAL A 315 13.25 -17.17 -10.98
CA VAL A 315 13.06 -17.55 -9.58
C VAL A 315 12.15 -18.77 -9.52
N ASN A 316 12.56 -19.81 -8.78
CA ASN A 316 11.71 -20.97 -8.53
C ASN A 316 10.60 -20.59 -7.54
N VAL A 317 9.35 -20.82 -7.88
CA VAL A 317 8.19 -20.49 -7.04
C VAL A 317 7.33 -21.72 -6.81
N SER A 318 6.63 -21.74 -5.67
CA SER A 318 5.71 -22.83 -5.32
C SER A 318 4.27 -22.41 -5.63
N VAL A 319 3.74 -22.92 -6.73
CA VAL A 319 2.39 -22.62 -7.22
C VAL A 319 1.43 -23.69 -6.74
N LEU A 320 0.28 -23.30 -6.19
CA LEU A 320 -0.75 -24.24 -5.74
C LEU A 320 -1.17 -25.16 -6.90
N GLU A 321 -1.23 -26.47 -6.65
CA GLU A 321 -1.71 -27.42 -7.66
C GLU A 321 -3.15 -27.13 -8.08
N LYS A 322 -3.96 -26.68 -7.11
CA LYS A 322 -5.34 -26.22 -7.30
C LYS A 322 -5.47 -24.80 -6.73
N PRO A 323 -5.72 -23.79 -7.57
CA PRO A 323 -6.04 -22.45 -7.09
C PRO A 323 -7.24 -22.46 -6.14
N ILE A 324 -7.21 -21.59 -5.14
CA ILE A 324 -8.21 -21.51 -4.08
C ILE A 324 -9.09 -20.29 -4.35
N PRO A 325 -10.35 -20.47 -4.79
CA PRO A 325 -11.25 -19.35 -4.96
C PRO A 325 -11.47 -18.64 -3.62
N LEU A 326 -11.49 -17.30 -3.66
CA LEU A 326 -11.79 -16.49 -2.50
C LEU A 326 -13.00 -15.60 -2.76
N ARG A 327 -13.82 -15.38 -1.72
CA ARG A 327 -14.92 -14.43 -1.75
C ARG A 327 -14.58 -13.24 -0.89
N PHE A 328 -14.78 -12.06 -1.44
CA PHE A 328 -14.56 -10.81 -0.72
C PHE A 328 -15.88 -10.27 -0.18
N ARG A 329 -15.97 -10.10 1.15
CA ARG A 329 -17.23 -9.77 1.85
C ARG A 329 -17.02 -8.75 2.96
N ARG A 330 -18.07 -7.98 3.27
CA ARG A 330 -18.15 -7.17 4.50
C ARG A 330 -18.42 -8.07 5.71
N ILE A 331 -18.00 -7.64 6.91
CA ILE A 331 -18.52 -8.21 8.16
C ILE A 331 -20.00 -7.84 8.29
N SER A 332 -20.87 -8.81 8.57
CA SER A 332 -22.28 -8.50 8.84
C SER A 332 -22.40 -7.84 10.20
N THR A 333 -23.21 -6.79 10.30
CA THR A 333 -23.40 -5.99 11.52
C THR A 333 -23.80 -6.81 12.76
N SER A 334 -24.30 -8.04 12.58
CA SER A 334 -24.61 -8.99 13.66
C SER A 334 -23.40 -9.68 14.30
N GLN A 335 -22.19 -9.54 13.76
CA GLN A 335 -20.96 -10.20 14.26
C GLN A 335 -19.90 -9.21 14.77
N ALA A 336 -20.18 -7.89 14.78
CA ALA A 336 -19.25 -6.85 15.22
C ALA A 336 -19.09 -6.75 16.76
N THR A 337 -19.57 -7.75 17.49
CA THR A 337 -19.42 -7.87 18.95
C THR A 337 -18.82 -9.23 19.26
N LEU A 338 -17.51 -9.35 19.10
CA LEU A 338 -16.68 -10.37 19.73
C LEU A 338 -15.42 -9.72 20.27
#